data_AF-A0A914YMP4-F1
#
_entry.id   AF-A0A914YMP4-F1
#
_cell.length_a   1.000
_cell.length_b   1.000
_cell.length_c   1.000
_cell.angle_alpha   90.00
_cell.angle_beta   90.00
_cell.angle_gamma   90.00
#
_symmetry.space_group_name_H-M   'P 1'
#
loop_
_entity.id
_entity.type
_entity.pdbx_description
1 polymer ?
#
loop_
_entity_poly.entity_id
_entity_poly.type
_entity_poly.pdbx_seq_one_letter_code
_entity_poly.pdbx_strand_id
1 'polypeptide(L)'
;MVIKQLDGRKLLLKKKEECGVLHSGLTFKINNEGMPIPNGKKKGSLFIKFELILPSSYFFKDENLYKQLEDALPPKENVEPLGEEVTLQEYDKSRYKNTNNSKHRNAYDSDEEEDDDEDDVNGMGYEYEFRPGCPVH
;
A
#
# COMPACT_ATOMS: atom_id res chain seq x y z
N MET A 1 -3.27 11.27 -19.38
CA MET A 1 -1.95 11.76 -18.90
C MET A 1 -0.90 11.50 -19.97
N VAL A 2 0.15 12.32 -20.11
CA VAL A 2 1.24 12.09 -21.08
C VAL A 2 2.54 11.81 -20.32
N ILE A 3 3.24 10.73 -20.69
CA ILE A 3 4.58 10.40 -20.17
C ILE A 3 5.60 10.57 -21.29
N LYS A 4 6.75 11.18 -20.99
CA LYS A 4 7.91 11.19 -21.90
C LYS A 4 8.77 9.96 -21.62
N GLN A 5 9.06 9.20 -22.67
CA GLN A 5 9.89 8.00 -22.60
C GLN A 5 11.39 8.34 -22.75
N LEU A 6 12.25 7.40 -22.34
CA LEU A 6 13.71 7.52 -22.43
C LEU A 6 14.23 7.74 -23.87
N ASP A 7 13.52 7.24 -24.88
CA ASP A 7 13.84 7.45 -26.30
C ASP A 7 13.26 8.76 -26.87
N GLY A 8 12.66 9.60 -26.02
CA GLY A 8 12.10 10.90 -26.40
C GLY A 8 10.65 10.85 -26.90
N ARG A 9 10.06 9.67 -27.13
CA ARG A 9 8.65 9.55 -27.51
C ARG A 9 7.73 10.01 -26.38
N LYS A 10 6.48 10.37 -26.74
CA LYS A 10 5.42 10.70 -25.79
C LYS A 10 4.36 9.59 -25.81
N LEU A 11 4.09 9.01 -24.65
CA LEU A 11 3.05 8.01 -24.45
C LEU A 11 1.81 8.69 -23.86
N LEU A 12 0.70 8.65 -24.57
CA LEU A 12 -0.58 9.15 -24.08
C LEU A 12 -1.31 8.03 -23.34
N LEU A 13 -1.34 8.13 -22.02
CA LEU A 13 -2.11 7.24 -21.16
C LEU A 13 -3.58 7.64 -21.16
N LYS A 14 -4.42 6.72 -21.63
CA LYS A 14 -5.88 6.77 -21.54
C LYS A 14 -6.35 5.60 -20.68
N LYS A 15 -7.11 5.91 -19.64
CA LYS A 15 -7.84 4.91 -18.87
C LYS A 15 -8.99 4.40 -19.74
N LYS A 16 -9.12 3.08 -19.90
CA LYS A 16 -10.33 2.51 -20.50
C LYS A 16 -11.51 2.75 -19.56
N GLU A 17 -12.69 3.00 -20.12
CA GLU A 17 -13.92 3.24 -19.35
C GLU A 17 -14.29 2.04 -18.47
N GLU A 18 -13.95 0.83 -18.93
CA GLU A 18 -14.11 -0.44 -18.20
C GLU A 18 -13.17 -0.57 -16.99
N CYS A 19 -12.08 0.21 -16.92
CA CYS A 19 -11.24 0.18 -15.73
C CYS A 19 -12.01 0.85 -14.58
N GLY A 20 -12.06 0.21 -13.42
CA GLY A 20 -12.73 0.74 -12.22
C GLY A 20 -12.10 2.04 -11.69
N VAL A 21 -12.51 2.47 -10.50
CA VAL A 21 -11.95 3.65 -9.83
C VAL A 21 -10.46 3.43 -9.54
N LEU A 22 -9.63 4.45 -9.77
CA LEU A 22 -8.21 4.40 -9.40
C LEU A 22 -8.10 4.52 -7.87
N HIS A 23 -7.37 3.61 -7.24
CA HIS A 23 -7.03 3.70 -5.82
C HIS A 23 -5.52 3.86 -5.66
N SER A 24 -5.07 4.34 -4.50
CA SER A 24 -3.65 4.44 -4.21
C SER A 24 -2.99 3.06 -4.24
N GLY A 25 -1.77 2.98 -4.73
CA GLY A 25 -1.03 1.73 -4.91
C GLY A 25 -1.40 0.93 -6.17
N LEU A 26 -2.45 1.32 -6.91
CA LEU A 26 -2.83 0.66 -8.15
C LEU A 26 -1.71 0.78 -9.18
N THR A 27 -1.36 -0.35 -9.83
CA THR A 27 -0.26 -0.42 -10.78
C THR A 27 -0.74 -0.94 -12.14
N PHE A 28 -0.42 -0.20 -13.21
CA PHE A 28 -0.69 -0.61 -14.59
C PHE A 28 0.59 -1.05 -15.30
N LYS A 29 0.48 -2.06 -16.17
CA LYS A 29 1.57 -2.58 -17.00
C LYS A 29 1.36 -2.17 -18.45
N ILE A 30 2.39 -1.64 -19.08
CA ILE A 30 2.44 -1.37 -20.52
C ILE A 30 3.51 -2.27 -21.14
N ASN A 31 3.08 -3.18 -22.00
CA ASN A 31 3.96 -4.13 -22.65
C ASN A 31 4.91 -3.43 -23.65
N ASN A 32 6.14 -3.93 -23.76
CA ASN A 32 7.17 -3.49 -24.70
C ASN A 32 7.64 -2.02 -24.56
N GLU A 33 7.34 -1.35 -23.45
CA GLU A 33 7.82 0.01 -23.18
C GLU A 33 8.88 0.10 -22.08
N GLY A 34 9.37 -1.05 -21.60
CA GLY A 34 10.51 -1.14 -20.69
C GLY A 34 11.86 -1.11 -21.41
N MET A 35 12.92 -1.46 -20.69
CA MET A 35 14.27 -1.53 -21.25
C MET A 35 14.42 -2.67 -22.26
N PRO A 36 15.32 -2.54 -23.26
CA PRO A 36 15.71 -3.65 -24.11
C PRO A 36 16.25 -4.84 -23.30
N ILE A 37 15.87 -6.05 -23.68
CA ILE A 37 16.40 -7.27 -23.08
C ILE A 37 17.75 -7.59 -23.74
N PRO A 38 18.82 -7.89 -22.97
CA PRO A 38 20.12 -8.24 -23.53
C PRO A 38 20.00 -9.38 -24.54
N ASN A 39 20.68 -9.23 -25.69
CA ASN A 39 20.71 -10.22 -26.78
C ASN A 39 19.33 -10.54 -27.41
N GLY A 40 18.30 -9.75 -27.10
CA GLY A 40 16.96 -9.89 -27.64
C GLY A 40 16.52 -8.69 -28.49
N LYS A 41 15.54 -8.91 -29.37
CA LYS A 41 14.83 -7.81 -30.07
C LYS A 41 13.64 -7.26 -29.27
N LYS A 42 13.34 -7.85 -28.12
CA LYS A 42 12.17 -7.51 -27.29
C LYS A 42 12.55 -6.48 -26.21
N LYS A 43 11.57 -5.69 -25.80
CA LYS A 43 11.65 -4.77 -24.66
C LYS A 43 10.85 -5.34 -23.49
N GLY A 44 11.24 -4.99 -22.27
CA GLY A 44 10.46 -5.26 -21.06
C GLY A 44 9.17 -4.42 -21.01
N SER A 45 8.55 -4.36 -19.83
CA SER A 45 7.33 -3.59 -19.60
C SER A 45 7.60 -2.32 -18.78
N LEU A 46 6.79 -1.29 -19.02
CA LEU A 46 6.73 -0.10 -18.15
C LEU A 46 5.61 -0.32 -17.13
N PHE A 47 5.92 -0.15 -15.85
CA PHE A 47 4.95 -0.18 -14.77
C PHE A 47 4.66 1.23 -14.26
N ILE A 48 3.39 1.56 -14.06
CA ILE A 48 2.93 2.86 -13.58
C ILE A 48 2.14 2.64 -12.30
N LYS A 49 2.70 3.04 -11.17
CA LYS A 49 2.05 3.04 -9.85
C LYS A 49 1.40 4.40 -9.59
N PHE A 50 0.14 4.39 -9.20
CA PHE A 50 -0.58 5.60 -8.83
C PHE A 50 -0.48 5.83 -7.33
N GLU A 51 -0.14 7.06 -6.96
CA GLU A 51 -0.23 7.57 -5.60
C GLU A 51 -1.32 8.66 -5.59
N LEU A 52 -2.32 8.48 -4.73
CA LEU A 52 -3.40 9.46 -4.61
C LEU A 52 -3.05 10.48 -3.53
N ILE A 53 -2.94 11.73 -3.93
CA ILE A 53 -2.81 12.85 -3.00
C ILE A 53 -4.22 13.31 -2.64
N LEU A 54 -4.63 13.04 -1.40
CA LEU A 54 -5.88 13.56 -0.88
C LEU A 54 -5.74 15.07 -0.61
N PRO A 55 -6.84 15.83 -0.79
CA PRO A 55 -6.84 17.24 -0.46
C PRO A 55 -6.62 17.46 1.04
N SER A 56 -6.09 18.63 1.40
CA SER A 56 -5.90 19.02 2.80
C SER A 56 -7.24 19.16 3.54
N SER A 57 -7.18 19.21 4.87
CA SER A 57 -8.33 19.61 5.68
C SER A 57 -8.91 20.95 5.19
N TYR A 58 -10.24 21.08 5.23
CA TYR A 58 -10.96 22.28 4.79
C TYR A 58 -10.68 22.69 3.33
N PHE A 59 -10.51 21.70 2.43
CA PHE A 59 -10.25 21.95 1.02
C PHE A 59 -11.33 22.77 0.29
N PHE A 60 -12.60 22.58 0.62
CA PHE A 60 -13.66 23.44 0.10
C PHE A 60 -13.89 24.62 1.06
N LYS A 61 -14.01 25.83 0.51
CA LYS A 61 -14.36 27.03 1.27
C LYS A 61 -15.84 27.10 1.64
N ASP A 62 -16.69 26.51 0.81
CA ASP A 62 -18.14 26.48 1.00
C ASP A 62 -18.54 25.13 1.60
N GLU A 63 -19.23 25.16 2.74
CA GLU A 63 -19.71 23.96 3.41
C GLU A 63 -20.73 23.16 2.58
N ASN A 64 -21.47 23.83 1.70
CA ASN A 64 -22.47 23.17 0.86
C ASN A 64 -21.85 22.16 -0.12
N LEU A 65 -20.59 22.36 -0.51
CA LEU A 65 -19.87 21.43 -1.39
C LEU A 65 -19.58 20.09 -0.71
N TYR A 66 -19.44 20.07 0.62
CA TYR A 66 -19.27 18.80 1.35
C TYR A 66 -20.54 17.96 1.33
N LYS A 67 -21.73 18.59 1.39
CA LYS A 67 -23.02 17.89 1.28
C LYS A 67 -23.20 17.28 -0.12
N GLN A 68 -22.90 18.05 -1.16
CA GLN A 68 -22.94 17.55 -2.54
C GLN A 68 -21.95 16.40 -2.78
N LEU A 69 -20.78 16.45 -2.14
CA LEU A 69 -19.81 15.36 -2.20
C LEU A 69 -20.36 14.09 -1.52
N GLU A 70 -21.02 14.22 -0.37
CA GLU A 70 -21.65 13.09 0.32
C GLU A 70 -22.74 12.44 -0.52
N ASP A 71 -23.56 13.23 -1.22
CA ASP A 71 -24.59 12.72 -2.14
C ASP A 71 -24.00 12.03 -3.39
N ALA A 72 -22.80 12.42 -3.81
CA ALA A 72 -22.14 11.87 -5.00
C ALA A 72 -21.31 10.60 -4.69
N LEU A 73 -20.92 10.39 -3.44
CA LEU A 73 -20.18 9.21 -3.01
C LEU A 73 -21.14 8.05 -2.70
N PRO A 74 -20.67 6.79 -2.78
CA PRO A 74 -21.46 5.65 -2.31
C PRO A 74 -21.93 5.84 -0.87
N PRO A 75 -23.10 5.30 -0.49
CA PRO A 75 -23.60 5.39 0.88
C PRO A 75 -22.56 4.88 1.87
N LYS A 76 -22.38 5.60 2.98
CA LYS A 76 -21.51 5.16 4.07
C LYS A 76 -22.04 3.82 4.61
N GLU A 77 -21.17 2.81 4.65
CA GLU A 77 -21.49 1.58 5.38
C GLU A 77 -21.68 1.93 6.85
N ASN A 78 -22.82 1.54 7.42
CA ASN A 78 -23.05 1.68 8.85
C ASN A 78 -22.30 0.55 9.54
N VAL A 79 -21.01 0.77 9.80
CA VAL A 79 -20.20 -0.16 10.56
C VAL A 79 -20.59 0.02 12.02
N GLU A 80 -21.46 -0.86 12.53
CA GLU A 80 -21.64 -0.95 13.97
C GLU A 80 -20.28 -1.28 14.61
N PRO A 81 -19.84 -0.51 15.63
CA PRO A 81 -18.56 -0.78 16.26
C PRO A 81 -18.60 -2.18 16.89
N LEU A 82 -17.86 -3.12 16.30
CA LEU A 82 -17.60 -4.43 16.86
C LEU A 82 -16.52 -4.28 17.94
N GLY A 83 -16.88 -3.73 19.11
CA GLY A 83 -15.94 -3.61 20.23
C GLY A 83 -16.38 -2.68 21.36
N GLU A 84 -15.72 -2.83 22.50
CA GLU A 84 -15.81 -1.88 23.62
C GLU A 84 -15.05 -0.59 23.27
N GLU A 85 -15.65 0.55 23.56
CA GLU A 85 -15.00 1.86 23.37
C GLU A 85 -13.89 2.04 24.41
N VAL A 86 -12.63 2.09 23.95
CA VAL A 86 -11.47 2.37 24.78
C VAL A 86 -10.83 3.69 24.38
N THR A 87 -10.47 4.52 25.36
CA THR A 87 -9.75 5.77 25.11
C THR A 87 -8.25 5.50 25.06
N LEU A 88 -7.59 5.91 23.96
CA LEU A 88 -6.14 5.86 23.86
C LEU A 88 -5.51 6.84 24.87
N GLN A 89 -4.58 6.35 25.67
CA GLN A 89 -3.76 7.18 26.56
C GLN A 89 -2.31 7.14 26.08
N GLU A 90 -1.62 8.27 26.21
CA GLU A 90 -0.20 8.34 25.92
C GLU A 90 0.57 7.42 26.88
N TYR A 91 1.45 6.59 26.33
CA TYR A 91 2.22 5.64 27.10
C TYR A 91 3.33 6.34 27.89
N ASP A 92 3.16 6.46 29.20
CA ASP A 92 4.15 7.04 30.09
C ASP A 92 4.97 5.95 30.79
N LYS A 93 6.20 5.70 30.29
CA LYS A 93 7.16 4.75 30.88
C LYS A 93 7.47 5.04 32.36
N SER A 94 7.34 6.29 32.82
CA SER A 94 7.67 6.65 34.20
C SER A 94 6.64 6.12 35.21
N ARG A 95 5.38 5.98 34.79
CA ARG A 95 4.29 5.42 35.63
C ARG A 95 4.46 3.94 35.92
N TYR A 96 5.20 3.22 35.09
CA TYR A 96 5.42 1.77 35.22
C TYR A 96 6.80 1.39 35.77
N LYS A 97 7.66 2.37 36.09
CA LYS A 97 9.05 2.13 36.55
C LYS A 97 9.22 1.87 38.05
N ASN A 98 8.14 1.81 38.84
CA ASN A 98 8.24 1.86 40.32
C ASN A 98 7.79 0.59 41.09
N THR A 99 7.91 -0.61 40.51
CA THR A 99 7.62 -1.88 41.22
C THR A 99 8.75 -2.91 41.20
N ASN A 100 10.00 -2.49 40.92
CA ASN A 100 11.17 -3.38 40.95
C ASN A 100 11.72 -3.63 42.37
N ASN A 101 10.88 -4.15 43.28
CA ASN A 101 11.41 -4.85 44.45
C ASN A 101 10.49 -5.96 44.95
N SER A 102 10.13 -6.92 44.09
CA SER A 102 9.82 -8.27 44.56
C SER A 102 9.90 -9.30 43.44
N LYS A 103 10.96 -10.13 43.51
CA LYS A 103 11.06 -11.51 43.03
C LYS A 103 9.85 -12.03 42.22
N HIS A 104 9.98 -12.05 40.89
CA HIS A 104 9.23 -13.02 40.09
C HIS A 104 10.12 -13.59 38.99
N ARG A 105 10.11 -14.91 38.94
CA ARG A 105 10.87 -15.77 38.04
C ARG A 105 10.26 -15.65 36.65
N ASN A 106 11.09 -15.51 35.62
CA ASN A 106 10.66 -15.59 34.23
C ASN A 106 10.18 -17.02 33.94
N ALA A 107 8.99 -17.15 33.33
CA ALA A 107 8.34 -18.44 33.02
C ALA A 107 8.60 -18.92 31.58
N TYR A 108 9.55 -18.32 30.87
CA TYR A 108 9.84 -18.60 29.45
C TYR A 108 11.34 -18.78 29.20
N ASP A 109 12.08 -19.24 30.20
CA ASP A 109 13.49 -19.56 30.07
C ASP A 109 13.65 -21.07 30.09
N SER A 110 13.33 -21.68 28.95
CA SER A 110 13.68 -23.07 28.63
C SER A 110 13.70 -23.21 27.11
N ASP A 111 14.92 -23.18 26.56
CA ASP A 111 15.52 -24.27 25.76
C ASP A 111 16.44 -23.68 24.68
N GLU A 112 17.69 -23.44 25.06
CA GLU A 112 18.84 -23.43 24.17
C GLU A 112 19.25 -24.90 23.92
N GLU A 113 19.03 -25.40 22.71
CA GLU A 113 19.83 -26.49 22.12
C GLU A 113 20.13 -26.07 20.67
N GLU A 114 21.41 -25.90 20.40
CA GLU A 114 22.03 -25.59 19.11
C GLU A 114 21.91 -26.79 18.16
N ASP A 115 21.74 -26.54 16.86
CA ASP A 115 22.44 -27.31 15.83
C ASP A 115 22.52 -26.49 14.53
N ASP A 116 23.76 -26.30 14.10
CA ASP A 116 24.26 -25.69 12.86
C ASP A 116 23.81 -26.50 11.63
N ASP A 117 23.55 -25.85 10.49
CA ASP A 117 23.96 -26.29 9.15
C ASP A 117 23.40 -25.38 8.02
N GLU A 118 24.32 -24.65 7.40
CA GLU A 118 24.51 -24.30 5.97
C GLU A 118 23.33 -23.84 5.06
N ASP A 119 23.52 -22.61 4.53
CA ASP A 119 23.31 -22.16 3.14
C ASP A 119 22.06 -22.57 2.35
N ASP A 120 21.06 -21.67 2.24
CA ASP A 120 20.44 -21.36 0.94
C ASP A 120 19.75 -19.98 0.90
N VAL A 121 20.21 -19.15 -0.03
CA VAL A 121 19.68 -17.80 -0.31
C VAL A 121 18.42 -17.94 -1.15
N ASN A 122 17.27 -18.12 -0.51
CA ASN A 122 15.99 -18.05 -1.23
C ASN A 122 15.39 -16.65 -1.13
N GLY A 123 15.61 -15.87 -2.18
CA GLY A 123 15.06 -14.54 -2.36
C GLY A 123 13.53 -14.58 -2.29
N MET A 124 12.98 -14.07 -1.18
CA MET A 124 11.56 -13.77 -1.08
C MET A 124 11.20 -12.69 -2.09
N GLY A 125 10.81 -13.13 -3.28
CA GLY A 125 10.11 -12.32 -4.25
C GLY A 125 8.83 -11.83 -3.60
N TYR A 126 8.77 -10.53 -3.34
CA TYR A 126 7.51 -9.83 -3.12
C TYR A 126 6.68 -10.00 -4.39
N GLU A 127 5.82 -11.01 -4.40
CA GLU A 127 4.77 -11.13 -5.41
C GLU A 127 3.83 -9.95 -5.20
N TYR A 128 4.08 -8.86 -5.93
CA TYR A 128 3.05 -7.87 -6.16
C TYR A 128 1.95 -8.61 -6.89
N GLU A 129 0.92 -9.05 -6.14
CA GLU A 129 -0.31 -9.53 -6.73
C GLU A 129 -0.78 -8.46 -7.71
N PHE A 130 -0.55 -8.73 -9.01
CA PHE A 130 -1.05 -7.90 -10.07
C PHE A 130 -2.56 -8.11 -10.08
N ARG A 131 -3.27 -7.33 -9.26
CA ARG A 131 -4.71 -7.20 -9.40
C ARG A 131 -4.93 -6.64 -10.79
N PRO A 132 -5.47 -7.43 -11.74
CA PRO A 132 -5.59 -6.98 -13.11
C PRO A 132 -6.59 -5.84 -13.12
N GLY A 133 -6.09 -4.60 -13.08
CA GLY A 133 -6.91 -3.39 -13.06
C GLY A 133 -7.70 -3.20 -14.34
N CYS A 134 -7.46 -4.03 -15.35
CA CYS A 134 -8.25 -4.10 -16.57
C CYS A 134 -7.91 -5.38 -17.36
N PRO A 135 -8.90 -6.10 -17.93
CA PRO A 135 -8.63 -7.22 -18.83
C PRO A 135 -7.85 -6.74 -20.06
N VAL A 136 -6.70 -7.37 -20.30
CA VAL A 136 -5.92 -7.23 -21.53
C VAL A 136 -6.50 -8.20 -22.55
N HIS A 137 -7.32 -7.69 -23.47
CA HIS A 137 -7.54 -8.32 -24.78
C HIS A 137 -6.56 -7.70 -25.77
#